data_AF-A0A2M7SR71-F1
#
_entry.id   AF-A0A2M7SR71-F1
#
_cell.length_a   1.000
_cell.length_b   1.000
_cell.length_c   1.000
_cell.angle_alpha   90.00
_cell.angle_beta   90.00
_cell.angle_gamma   90.00
#
_symmetry.space_group_name_H-M   'P 1'
#
loop_
_entity.id
_entity.type
_entity.pdbx_description
1 polymer ?
#
loop_
_entity_poly.entity_id
_entity_poly.type
_entity_poly.pdbx_seq_one_letter_code
_entity_poly.pdbx_strand_id
1 'polypeptide(L)' 'EGDLLEVAIEEDGSIRLMPQMAIDRSQAYFWTKRWQEGERQAEEDIKAGRVRKFDNVEDLIADLESDR' A
#
# COMPACT_ATOMS: atom_id res chain seq x y z
N GLU A 1 -7.55 -22.81 17.23
CA GLU A 1 -7.02 -21.74 16.35
C GLU A 1 -7.29 -20.41 17.05
N GLY A 2 -6.38 -19.45 17.00
CA GLY A 2 -6.49 -18.21 17.77
C GLY A 2 -5.75 -17.06 17.10
N ASP A 3 -6.29 -15.86 17.23
CA ASP A 3 -5.76 -14.63 16.64
C ASP A 3 -4.68 -14.01 17.53
N LEU A 4 -3.72 -13.30 16.91
CA LEU A 4 -2.78 -12.48 17.63
C LEU A 4 -3.51 -11.22 18.11
N LEU A 5 -3.50 -10.96 19.41
CA LEU A 5 -4.09 -9.76 19.99
C LEU A 5 -3.00 -8.92 20.65
N GLU A 6 -2.98 -7.63 20.32
CA GLU A 6 -2.32 -6.64 21.16
C GLU A 6 -3.27 -6.26 22.30
N VAL A 7 -2.73 -6.27 23.52
CA VAL A 7 -3.48 -5.97 24.75
C VAL A 7 -2.96 -4.66 25.31
N ALA A 8 -3.84 -3.67 25.44
CA ALA A 8 -3.56 -2.41 26.12
C ALA A 8 -4.46 -2.28 27.37
N ILE A 9 -3.87 -1.78 28.46
CA ILE A 9 -4.58 -1.41 29.69
C ILE A 9 -4.71 0.10 29.68
N GLU A 10 -5.94 0.60 29.70
CA GLU A 10 -6.24 2.03 29.71
C GLU A 10 -6.17 2.59 31.14
N GLU A 11 -6.07 3.91 31.27
CA GLU A 11 -5.93 4.59 32.58
C GLU A 11 -7.16 4.39 33.49
N ASP A 12 -8.33 4.16 32.92
CA ASP A 12 -9.58 3.87 33.65
C ASP A 12 -9.70 2.40 34.08
N GLY A 13 -8.69 1.58 33.80
CA GLY A 13 -8.64 0.16 34.11
C GLY A 13 -9.35 -0.74 33.09
N SER A 14 -9.87 -0.18 32.00
CA SER A 14 -10.41 -0.99 30.89
C SER A 14 -9.31 -1.67 30.08
N ILE A 15 -9.65 -2.79 29.43
CA ILE A 15 -8.73 -3.54 28.56
C ILE A 15 -9.18 -3.38 27.12
N ARG A 16 -8.30 -2.88 26.25
CA ARG A 16 -8.50 -2.85 24.81
C ARG A 16 -7.77 -4.03 24.16
N LEU A 17 -8.52 -4.86 23.44
CA LEU A 17 -8.00 -5.96 22.64
C LEU A 17 -8.02 -5.57 21.17
N MET A 18 -6.86 -5.55 20.53
CA MET A 18 -6.70 -5.16 19.13
C MET A 18 -6.18 -6.35 18.31
N PRO A 19 -6.97 -6.89 17.36
CA PRO A 19 -6.51 -7.91 16.44
C PRO A 19 -5.30 -7.43 15.65
N GLN A 20 -4.27 -8.28 15.60
CA GLN A 20 -3.04 -8.04 14.85
C GLN A 20 -2.98 -8.99 13.68
N MET A 21 -2.57 -8.47 12.53
CA MET A 21 -2.28 -9.26 11.35
C MET A 21 -0.76 -9.45 11.24
N ALA A 22 -0.30 -10.69 11.36
CA ALA A 22 1.11 -11.00 11.12
C ALA A 22 1.40 -10.87 9.62
N ILE A 23 2.35 -9.99 9.28
CA ILE A 23 2.80 -9.77 7.91
C ILE A 23 4.22 -10.31 7.80
N ASP A 24 4.50 -11.06 6.73
CA ASP A 24 5.88 -11.49 6.43
C ASP A 24 6.80 -10.27 6.35
N ARG A 25 7.99 -10.35 6.98
CA ARG A 25 8.93 -9.22 7.02
C ARG A 25 9.32 -8.72 5.62
N SER A 26 9.37 -9.61 4.63
CA SER A 26 9.63 -9.26 3.23
C SER A 26 8.53 -8.41 2.60
N GLN A 27 7.32 -8.40 3.17
CA GLN A 27 6.16 -7.62 2.70
C GLN A 27 5.85 -6.41 3.59
N ALA A 28 6.52 -6.27 4.74
CA ALA A 28 6.27 -5.16 5.67
C ALA A 28 6.50 -3.77 5.04
N TYR A 29 7.34 -3.67 4.01
CA TYR A 29 7.61 -2.42 3.31
C TYR A 29 6.35 -1.78 2.71
N PHE A 30 5.38 -2.59 2.27
CA PHE A 30 4.11 -2.14 1.69
C PHE A 30 3.33 -1.26 2.67
N TRP A 31 3.43 -1.54 3.96
CA TRP A 31 2.72 -0.83 5.04
C TRP A 31 3.47 0.39 5.57
N THR A 32 4.63 0.72 5.01
CA THR A 32 5.35 1.94 5.40
C THR A 32 4.58 3.18 4.94
N LYS A 33 4.64 4.27 5.72
CA LYS A 33 3.99 5.54 5.38
C LYS A 33 4.35 6.03 3.97
N ARG A 34 5.62 5.89 3.57
CA ARG A 34 6.11 6.29 2.25
C ARG A 34 5.42 5.49 1.14
N TRP A 35 5.31 4.17 1.30
CA TRP A 35 4.69 3.32 0.29
C TRP A 35 3.21 3.64 0.14
N GLN A 36 2.48 3.71 1.26
CA GLN A 36 1.05 4.04 1.26
C GLN A 36 0.75 5.41 0.66
N GLU A 37 1.62 6.40 0.88
CA GLU A 37 1.51 7.72 0.24
C GLU A 37 1.72 7.64 -1.28
N GLY A 38 2.65 6.81 -1.75
CA GLY A 38 2.83 6.54 -3.18
C GLY A 38 1.61 5.84 -3.81
N GLU A 39 1.05 4.84 -3.13
CA GLU A 39 -0.18 4.17 -3.57
C GLU A 39 -1.36 5.15 -3.68
N ARG A 40 -1.51 6.06 -2.71
CA ARG A 40 -2.54 7.10 -2.74
C ARG A 40 -2.37 8.02 -3.96
N GLN A 41 -1.14 8.44 -4.26
CA GLN A 41 -0.86 9.29 -5.42
C GLN A 41 -1.14 8.55 -6.74
N ALA A 42 -0.71 7.29 -6.85
CA ALA A 42 -0.96 6.46 -8.03
C ALA A 42 -2.47 6.25 -8.27
N GLU A 43 -3.24 5.99 -7.22
CA GLU A 43 -4.70 5.85 -7.27
C GLU A 43 -5.38 7.16 -7.72
N GLU A 44 -4.88 8.31 -7.25
CA GLU A 44 -5.35 9.63 -7.70
C GLU A 44 -5.03 9.89 -9.17
N ASP A 45 -3.85 9.50 -9.65
CA ASP A 45 -3.48 9.59 -11.06
C ASP A 45 -4.39 8.72 -11.93
N ILE A 46 -4.68 7.49 -11.51
CA ILE A 46 -5.61 6.58 -12.19
C ILE A 46 -7.01 7.21 -12.26
N LYS A 47 -7.55 7.69 -11.14
CA LYS A 47 -8.88 8.32 -11.08
C LYS A 47 -8.99 9.57 -11.93
N ALA A 48 -7.93 10.37 -11.98
CA ALA A 48 -7.88 11.58 -12.78
C ALA A 48 -7.57 11.31 -14.27
N GLY A 49 -7.35 10.06 -14.66
CA GLY A 49 -6.97 9.70 -16.03
C GLY A 49 -5.56 10.16 -16.41
N ARG A 50 -4.68 10.46 -15.44
CA ARG A 50 -3.27 10.80 -15.65
C ARG A 50 -2.42 9.55 -15.88
N VAL A 51 -2.95 8.61 -16.65
CA VAL A 51 -2.32 7.33 -16.98
C VAL A 51 -2.40 7.09 -18.48
N ARG A 52 -1.35 6.49 -19.04
CA ARG A 52 -1.34 6.01 -20.42
C ARG A 52 -1.57 4.49 -20.41
N LYS A 53 -2.36 3.99 -21.35
CA LYS A 53 -2.55 2.56 -21.59
C LYS A 53 -1.94 2.21 -22.94
N PHE A 54 -1.34 1.04 -23.01
CA PHE A 54 -0.71 0.51 -24.21
C PHE A 54 -1.21 -0.90 -24.44
N ASP A 55 -1.41 -1.27 -25.70
CA ASP A 55 -1.92 -2.58 -26.08
C ASP A 55 -0.82 -3.66 -26.04
N ASN A 56 0.44 -3.25 -26.15
CA ASN A 56 1.61 -4.13 -26.10
C ASN A 56 2.82 -3.40 -25.47
N VAL A 57 3.89 -4.18 -25.23
CA VAL A 57 5.11 -3.69 -24.57
C VAL A 57 5.94 -2.84 -25.51
N GLU A 58 5.93 -3.14 -26.81
CA GLU A 58 6.67 -2.39 -27.83
C GLU A 58 6.20 -0.93 -27.89
N ASP A 59 4.89 -0.68 -27.83
CA ASP A 59 4.30 0.66 -27.81
C ASP A 59 4.68 1.44 -26.54
N LEU A 60 4.69 0.76 -25.38
CA LEU A 60 5.14 1.35 -24.12
C LEU A 60 6.62 1.77 -24.18
N ILE A 61 7.47 0.90 -24.72
CA ILE A 61 8.91 1.18 -24.83
C ILE A 61 9.14 2.38 -25.76
N ALA A 62 8.46 2.41 -26.92
CA ALA A 62 8.59 3.52 -27.87
C ALA A 62 8.19 4.86 -27.24
N ASP A 63 7.11 4.91 -26.45
CA ASP A 63 6.68 6.11 -25.72
C ASP A 63 7.74 6.57 -24.70
N LEU A 64 8.27 5.66 -23.88
CA LEU A 64 9.30 5.97 -22.88
C LEU A 64 10.62 6.47 -23.50
N GLU A 65 11.01 5.93 -24.65
CA GLU A 65 12.19 6.37 -25.38
C GLU A 65 11.98 7.72 -26.08
N SER A 66 10.74 8.06 -26.45
CA SER A 66 10.41 9.33 -27.10
C SER A 66 10.44 10.54 -26.16
N ASP A 67 10.25 10.32 -24.86
CA ASP A 67 10.31 11.36 -23.81
C ASP A 67 11.76 11.73 -23.41
N ARG A 68 12.78 11.20 -24.11
CA ARG A 68 14.21 11.32 -23.75
C ARG A 68 15.02 12.29 -24.62
#